data_AF-A0A0F9NV21-F1
#
_entry.id   AF-A0A0F9NV21-F1
#
_cell.length_a   1.000
_cell.length_b   1.000
_cell.length_c   1.000
_cell.angle_alpha   90.00
_cell.angle_beta   90.00
_cell.angle_gamma   90.00
#
_symmetry.space_group_name_H-M   'P 1'
#
loop_
_entity.id
_entity.type
_entity.pdbx_description
1 polymer ?
#
loop_
_entity_poly.entity_id
_entity_poly.type
_entity_poly.pdbx_seq_one_letter_code
_entity_poly.pdbx_strand_id
1 'polypeptide(L)' 'PVQPTEYTSEERLICPSCGCVGKDIRSEEDKSKILGYIGHSPMYGKKNVCKKCGYSF' A
#
# COMPACT_ATOMS: atom_id res chain seq x y z
N PRO A 1 -21.83 16.55 -14.73
CA PRO A 1 -21.19 15.22 -14.72
C PRO A 1 -19.83 15.29 -14.01
N VAL A 2 -19.79 14.98 -12.71
CA VAL A 2 -18.54 14.96 -11.94
C VAL A 2 -17.81 13.65 -12.24
N GLN A 3 -16.63 13.77 -12.81
CA GLN A 3 -15.75 12.64 -13.14
C GLN A 3 -15.33 11.96 -11.83
N PRO A 4 -15.17 10.62 -11.79
CA PRO A 4 -14.65 9.94 -10.61
C PRO A 4 -13.26 10.50 -10.33
N THR A 5 -13.16 11.32 -9.28
CA THR A 5 -11.89 11.84 -8.80
C THR A 5 -11.03 10.65 -8.48
N GLU A 6 -9.87 10.60 -9.12
CA GLU A 6 -8.71 9.81 -8.72
C GLU A 6 -8.77 9.56 -7.22
N TYR A 7 -8.67 8.28 -6.84
CA TYR A 7 -8.57 7.87 -5.45
C TYR A 7 -7.24 8.43 -4.91
N THR A 8 -7.24 9.71 -4.56
CA THR A 8 -6.16 10.35 -3.81
C THR A 8 -6.28 9.76 -2.41
N SER A 9 -5.80 8.52 -2.23
CA SER A 9 -5.52 7.90 -0.93
C SER A 9 -4.35 8.63 -0.26
N GLU A 10 -4.48 9.94 -0.14
CA GLU A 10 -3.90 10.71 0.94
C GLU A 10 -4.89 10.79 2.12
N GLU A 11 -5.90 9.90 2.15
CA GLU A 11 -6.41 9.37 3.41
C GLU A 11 -5.19 8.94 4.20
N ARG A 12 -4.79 9.78 5.16
CA ARG A 12 -3.53 9.65 5.91
C ARG A 12 -3.39 8.20 6.32
N LEU A 13 -2.50 7.45 5.66
CA LEU A 13 -2.25 6.05 6.00
C LEU A 13 -1.83 6.03 7.46
N ILE A 14 -2.71 5.49 8.31
CA ILE A 14 -2.50 5.36 9.75
C ILE A 14 -2.22 3.90 10.03
N CYS A 15 -1.11 3.62 10.70
CA CYS A 15 -0.79 2.28 11.14
C CYS A 15 -1.80 1.87 12.22
N PRO A 16 -2.61 0.81 12.02
CA PRO A 16 -3.60 0.40 13.00
C PRO A 16 -2.96 -0.19 14.27
N SER A 17 -1.69 -0.58 14.23
CA SER A 17 -0.97 -1.13 15.38
C SER A 17 -0.39 -0.04 16.31
N CYS A 18 0.16 1.06 15.77
CA CYS A 18 0.85 2.07 16.58
C CYS A 18 0.41 3.52 16.34
N GLY A 19 -0.54 3.75 15.43
CA GLY A 19 -1.08 5.08 15.12
C GLY A 19 -0.16 6.00 14.31
N CYS A 20 0.97 5.50 13.79
CA CYS A 20 1.88 6.33 12.98
C CYS A 20 1.33 6.63 11.61
N VAL A 21 1.70 7.78 11.06
CA VAL A 21 1.10 8.31 9.84
C VAL A 21 2.13 8.75 8.81
N GLY A 22 1.75 8.69 7.54
CA GLY A 22 2.53 9.30 6.45
C GLY A 22 3.91 8.66 6.27
N LYS A 23 4.98 9.40 6.60
CA LYS A 23 6.40 9.05 6.28
C LYS A 23 6.88 7.76 6.94
N ASP A 24 6.27 7.39 8.06
CA ASP A 24 6.53 6.16 8.79
C ASP A 24 5.83 4.95 8.18
N ILE A 25 5.07 5.11 7.09
CA ILE A 25 4.45 4.01 6.36
C ILE A 25 5.11 3.90 4.99
N ARG A 26 5.59 2.71 4.66
CA ARG A 26 6.23 2.38 3.39
C ARG A 26 5.32 1.47 2.59
N SER A 27 5.02 1.83 1.35
CA SER A 27 4.38 0.89 0.43
C SER A 27 5.46 0.01 -0.21
N GLU A 28 5.29 -1.31 -0.12
CA GLU A 28 6.19 -2.31 -0.67
C GLU A 28 5.41 -3.35 -1.47
N GLU A 29 6.07 -3.95 -2.46
CA GLU A 29 5.50 -5.04 -3.25
C GLU A 29 5.51 -6.34 -2.45
N ASP A 30 4.33 -6.91 -2.23
CA ASP A 30 4.15 -8.20 -1.61
C ASP A 30 4.40 -9.32 -2.63
N LYS A 31 5.65 -9.80 -2.65
CA LYS A 31 6.06 -10.89 -3.54
C LYS A 31 5.37 -12.23 -3.27
N SER A 32 4.71 -12.37 -2.12
CA SER A 32 3.91 -13.56 -1.79
C SER A 32 2.56 -13.55 -2.48
N LYS A 33 2.06 -12.37 -2.90
CA LYS A 33 0.75 -12.21 -3.53
C LYS A 33 0.92 -11.74 -4.97
N ILE A 34 0.98 -12.70 -5.88
CA ILE A 34 0.97 -12.41 -7.33
C ILE A 34 -0.48 -12.11 -7.73
N LEU A 35 -0.74 -10.89 -8.20
CA LEU A 35 -2.06 -10.49 -8.70
C LEU A 35 -2.29 -11.03 -10.12
N GLY A 36 -1.22 -11.19 -10.88
CA GLY A 36 -1.25 -11.69 -12.25
C GLY A 36 0.09 -11.49 -12.92
N TYR A 37 0.12 -11.65 -14.24
CA TYR A 37 1.32 -11.47 -15.06
C TYR A 37 1.02 -10.48 -16.18
N ILE A 38 1.86 -9.47 -16.34
CA ILE A 38 1.83 -8.58 -17.50
C ILE A 38 2.93 -9.07 -18.45
N GLY A 39 2.51 -9.78 -19.49
CA GLY A 39 3.43 -10.53 -20.36
C GLY A 39 4.14 -11.63 -19.56
N HIS A 40 5.47 -11.52 -19.42
CA HIS A 40 6.30 -12.46 -18.65
C HIS A 40 6.66 -11.96 -17.24
N SER A 41 6.29 -10.74 -16.88
CA SER A 41 6.64 -10.14 -15.58
C SER A 41 5.49 -10.32 -14.57
N PRO A 42 5.74 -10.94 -13.39
CA PRO A 42 4.73 -11.03 -12.34
C PRO A 42 4.41 -9.66 -11.78
N MET A 43 3.12 -9.36 -11.65
CA MET A 43 2.62 -8.18 -10.98
C MET A 43 2.27 -8.54 -9.54
N TYR A 44 3.00 -7.96 -8.60
CA TYR A 44 2.81 -8.22 -7.18
C TYR A 44 1.76 -7.28 -6.57
N GLY A 45 1.08 -7.77 -5.55
CA GLY A 45 0.24 -6.94 -4.70
C GLY A 45 1.07 -5.87 -4.01
N LYS A 46 0.46 -4.75 -3.67
CA LYS A 46 1.11 -3.73 -2.83
C LYS A 46 0.61 -3.90 -1.40
N LYS A 47 1.51 -3.77 -0.43
CA LYS A 47 1.21 -3.72 1.00
C LYS A 47 1.85 -2.50 1.64
N ASN A 48 1.28 -2.01 2.73
CA ASN A 48 1.83 -0.92 3.51
C ASN A 48 2.49 -1.48 4.77
N VAL A 49 3.72 -1.06 5.03
CA VAL A 49 4.52 -1.50 6.18
C VAL A 49 4.84 -0.29 7.03
N CYS A 50 4.46 -0.33 8.30
CA CYS A 50 4.87 0.68 9.26
C CYS A 50 6.34 0.48 9.63
N LYS A 51 7.19 1.46 9.33
CA LYS A 51 8.62 1.47 9.69
C LYS A 51 8.87 1.56 11.18
N LYS A 52 7.91 2.08 11.96
CA LYS A 52 8.07 2.28 13.40
C LYS A 52 7.84 1.00 14.20
N CYS A 53 6.79 0.24 13.90
CA CYS A 53 6.45 -0.99 14.64
C CYS A 53 6.63 -2.28 13.81
N GLY A 54 6.86 -2.19 12.51
CA GLY A 54 7.00 -3.34 11.61
C GLY A 54 5.68 -3.93 11.11
N TYR A 55 4.52 -3.39 11.53
CA TYR A 55 3.22 -3.93 11.16
C TYR A 55 2.91 -3.70 9.67
N SER A 56 2.50 -4.76 8.97
CA SER A 56 2.11 -4.73 7.56
C SER A 56 0.60 -4.89 7.38
N PHE A 57 0.00 -4.06 6.54
CA PHE A 57 -1.44 -4.04 6.23
C PHE A 57 -1.75 -3.63 4.80
#